data_AF-A0A822B8S6-F1
#
_entry.id   AF-A0A822B8S6-F1
#
_cell.length_a   1.000
_cell.length_b   1.000
_cell.length_c   1.000
_cell.angle_alpha   90.00
_cell.angle_beta   90.00
_cell.angle_gamma   90.00
#
_symmetry.space_group_name_H-M   'P 1'
#
loop_
_entity.id
_entity.type
_entity.pdbx_description
1 polymer ?
#
loop_
_entity_poly.entity_id
_entity_poly.type
_entity_poly.pdbx_seq_one_letter_code
_entity_poly.pdbx_strand_id
1 'polypeptide(L)'
;MDNIEKLVNKSKSSSKQRIFAPLNIPWHRRCQTLSVLVCSLLPWFCIYLTICFLRADRWYIFGSFLIYLIWMAMFRNYPTHGGCRQQWFRRLIFWKWFVDYFPIRLHKTCDLPADRSYIFGYHPHGIICLGGIGNFATEATGFENLFPDINVRFLVLNSNFQIPFFEFILTMMGMCDVSRESCNYILKQGKGNSIVLVLGGAQESLDARSSFEYILTLKNRKGFIKVALENGANLVPVFSFGENDLYGQISNPRGSKLRSIQIFLQKKMGYALPLFYGRGIFQYKFGLLPYRHPVDTYVGEPIEIPKLSVERITPEIINEYHMKYLNALTHLFDTYKAKHDNANASLIFVDDPIIELGQQKKMASKGVIVVYGMTLSTATQRVLATLIEKSLDYELKVINLMNGEHLTPEYLQKQPFGTIPTLIDADGFKIYESRAICRYLETKYKGRGTELIPKDSKALGLFEQGVAIETSNFDSLAGQIVSEKIFKKMRGGEPDMNKVAQLRSELAENLDVYEKILTKQSYIGGETFTLADLFHLPYGAMLIKAGENELFDSRPHVKQWWNKISNRPAWKSVAAMN
;
A
#
# COMPACT_ATOMS: atom_id res chain seq x y z
N MET A 1 -31.36 13.48 29.58
CA MET A 1 -30.25 13.52 28.60
C MET A 1 -29.49 14.85 28.64
N ASP A 2 -30.16 15.97 28.97
CA ASP A 2 -29.56 17.33 29.03
C ASP A 2 -28.43 17.57 30.05
N ASN A 3 -28.34 16.75 31.11
CA ASN A 3 -27.25 16.87 32.10
C ASN A 3 -25.94 16.19 31.65
N ILE A 4 -25.99 15.25 30.71
CA ILE A 4 -24.80 14.59 30.15
C ILE A 4 -24.20 15.45 29.05
N GLU A 5 -25.03 16.08 28.20
CA GLU A 5 -24.55 17.06 27.22
C GLU A 5 -23.92 18.29 27.89
N LYS A 6 -24.44 18.75 29.03
CA LYS A 6 -23.79 19.81 29.81
C LYS A 6 -22.44 19.40 30.39
N LEU A 7 -22.24 18.13 30.77
CA LEU A 7 -20.96 17.61 31.26
C LEU A 7 -19.94 17.42 30.13
N VAL A 8 -20.39 16.98 28.95
CA VAL A 8 -19.57 16.86 27.73
C VAL A 8 -19.21 18.24 27.17
N ASN A 9 -20.13 19.21 27.22
CA ASN A 9 -19.84 20.58 26.81
C ASN A 9 -18.99 21.35 27.85
N LYS A 10 -19.08 21.02 29.16
CA LYS A 10 -18.12 21.52 30.16
C LYS A 10 -16.71 20.95 29.96
N SER A 11 -16.58 19.70 29.50
CA SER A 11 -15.26 19.12 29.22
C SER A 11 -14.64 19.69 27.94
N LYS A 12 -15.46 20.04 26.94
CA LYS A 12 -15.02 20.75 25.73
C LYS A 12 -14.74 22.24 25.95
N SER A 13 -15.39 22.89 26.93
CA SER A 13 -15.13 24.31 27.26
C SER A 13 -14.08 24.53 28.36
N SER A 14 -13.57 23.48 29.02
CA SER A 14 -12.52 23.62 30.05
C SER A 14 -11.09 23.45 29.53
N SER A 15 -10.88 23.28 28.22
CA SER A 15 -9.53 23.29 27.63
C SER A 15 -8.99 24.72 27.45
N LYS A 16 -9.03 25.53 28.52
CA LYS A 16 -7.92 26.47 28.77
C LYS A 16 -6.69 25.62 29.05
N GLN A 17 -6.14 25.07 27.96
CA GLN A 17 -5.19 23.96 27.95
C GLN A 17 -3.90 24.44 28.62
N ARG A 18 -3.56 23.88 29.77
CA ARG A 18 -2.30 24.18 30.46
C ARG A 18 -1.15 23.85 29.51
N ILE A 19 -0.48 24.90 29.02
CA ILE A 19 0.62 24.79 28.06
C ILE A 19 1.84 24.14 28.74
N PHE A 20 1.98 24.38 30.04
CA PHE A 20 3.09 23.91 30.86
C PHE A 20 2.68 22.84 31.87
N ALA A 21 3.63 21.98 32.17
CA ALA A 21 3.57 20.96 33.19
C ALA A 21 3.39 21.60 34.58
N PRO A 22 2.44 21.13 35.42
CA PRO A 22 2.30 21.66 36.77
C PRO A 22 3.54 21.34 37.61
N LEU A 23 3.90 22.23 38.55
CA LEU A 23 5.06 22.01 39.43
C LEU A 23 4.86 20.80 40.36
N ASN A 24 3.63 20.52 40.76
CA ASN A 24 3.26 19.41 41.64
C ASN A 24 2.85 18.14 40.86
N ILE A 25 3.72 17.64 39.97
CA ILE A 25 3.53 16.33 39.32
C ILE A 25 3.95 15.21 40.28
N PRO A 26 3.09 14.19 40.50
CA PRO A 26 3.42 13.04 41.34
C PRO A 26 4.71 12.33 40.92
N TRP A 27 5.46 11.78 41.89
CA TRP A 27 6.73 11.10 41.65
C TRP A 27 6.65 10.04 40.54
N HIS A 28 5.63 9.18 40.56
CA HIS A 28 5.45 8.14 39.53
C HIS A 28 5.35 8.71 38.10
N ARG A 29 4.64 9.84 37.91
CA ARG A 29 4.53 10.51 36.60
C ARG A 29 5.86 11.12 36.14
N ARG A 30 6.73 11.50 37.08
CA ARG A 30 8.10 11.96 36.79
C ARG A 30 8.96 10.80 36.34
N CYS A 31 8.91 9.67 37.05
CA CYS A 31 9.60 8.43 36.65
C CYS A 31 9.19 7.94 35.26
N GLN A 32 7.88 7.94 34.95
CA GLN A 32 7.37 7.64 33.60
C GLN A 32 7.95 8.58 32.53
N THR A 33 8.03 9.88 32.82
CA THR A 33 8.58 10.85 31.86
C THR A 33 10.08 10.65 31.68
N LEU A 34 10.80 10.39 32.78
CA LEU A 34 12.24 10.15 32.78
C LEU A 34 12.57 8.87 32.02
N SER A 35 11.83 7.78 32.20
CA SER A 35 12.11 6.52 31.49
C SER A 35 11.99 6.68 29.98
N VAL A 36 10.93 7.31 29.50
CA VAL A 36 10.76 7.60 28.07
C VAL A 36 11.83 8.58 27.56
N LEU A 37 12.17 9.61 28.34
CA LEU A 37 13.23 10.56 27.98
C LEU A 37 14.58 9.86 27.84
N VAL A 38 14.92 8.98 28.80
CA VAL A 38 16.14 8.16 28.75
C VAL A 38 16.11 7.29 27.49
N CYS A 39 15.03 6.55 27.23
CA CYS A 39 14.93 5.73 26.02
C CYS A 39 15.06 6.54 24.73
N SER A 40 14.44 7.73 24.64
CA SER A 40 14.50 8.58 23.44
C SER A 40 15.88 9.20 23.20
N LEU A 41 16.64 9.51 24.27
CA LEU A 41 17.96 10.13 24.15
C LEU A 41 19.11 9.11 24.16
N LEU A 42 18.85 7.87 24.55
CA LEU A 42 19.87 6.84 24.74
C LEU A 42 20.79 6.64 23.52
N PRO A 43 20.29 6.51 22.27
CA PRO A 43 21.18 6.32 21.12
C PRO A 43 22.14 7.52 20.93
N TRP A 44 21.64 8.74 21.09
CA TRP A 44 22.41 9.97 20.97
C TRP A 44 23.44 10.11 22.07
N PHE A 45 23.07 9.73 23.29
CA PHE A 45 23.98 9.72 24.43
C PHE A 45 25.12 8.71 24.22
N CYS A 46 24.83 7.51 23.70
CA CYS A 46 25.85 6.51 23.36
C CYS A 46 26.81 6.99 22.25
N ILE A 47 26.29 7.68 21.22
CA ILE A 47 27.13 8.31 20.18
C ILE A 47 28.03 9.39 20.79
N TYR A 48 27.47 10.25 21.65
CA TYR A 48 28.25 11.28 22.35
C TYR A 48 29.36 10.67 23.21
N LEU A 49 29.04 9.65 24.02
CA LEU A 49 30.03 8.92 24.82
C LEU A 49 31.12 8.30 23.95
N THR A 50 30.75 7.66 22.84
CA THR A 50 31.69 7.11 21.86
C THR A 50 32.69 8.18 21.38
N ILE A 51 32.20 9.37 21.03
CA ILE A 51 33.06 10.49 20.61
C ILE A 51 33.97 10.94 21.77
N CYS A 52 33.47 11.02 23.00
CA CYS A 52 34.27 11.38 24.17
C CYS A 52 35.41 10.37 24.43
N PHE A 53 35.14 9.07 24.37
CA PHE A 53 36.17 8.04 24.55
C PHE A 53 37.20 8.05 23.41
N LEU A 54 36.77 8.26 22.16
CA LEU A 54 37.68 8.38 21.01
C LEU A 54 38.59 9.62 21.09
N ARG A 55 38.14 10.68 21.76
CA ARG A 55 38.90 11.93 21.94
C ARG A 55 39.56 12.04 23.32
N ALA A 56 39.61 10.97 24.09
CA ALA A 56 40.18 11.00 25.43
C ALA A 56 41.71 11.18 25.35
N ASP A 57 42.24 12.28 25.91
CA ASP A 57 43.69 12.55 25.95
C ASP A 57 44.47 11.54 26.80
N ARG A 58 43.78 10.89 27.74
CA ARG A 58 44.37 9.87 28.62
C ARG A 58 44.43 8.54 27.88
N TRP A 59 45.64 8.09 27.56
CA TRP A 59 45.89 6.86 26.79
C TRP A 59 45.20 5.60 27.36
N TYR A 60 45.02 5.49 28.68
CA TYR A 60 44.34 4.34 29.30
C TYR A 60 42.81 4.36 29.11
N ILE A 61 42.20 5.55 29.00
CA ILE A 61 40.76 5.69 28.69
C ILE A 61 40.53 5.32 27.22
N PHE A 62 41.35 5.86 26.32
CA PHE A 62 41.30 5.49 24.91
C PHE A 62 41.64 4.00 24.71
N GLY A 63 42.68 3.49 25.38
CA GLY A 63 43.12 2.10 25.29
C GLY A 63 42.09 1.11 25.79
N SER A 64 41.43 1.38 26.93
CA SER A 64 40.31 0.54 27.40
C SER A 64 39.12 0.57 26.45
N PHE A 65 38.82 1.72 25.85
CA PHE A 65 37.78 1.81 24.82
C PHE A 65 38.16 1.03 23.56
N LEU A 66 39.42 1.05 23.13
CA LEU A 66 39.90 0.27 21.99
C LEU A 66 39.76 -1.25 22.25
N ILE A 67 40.07 -1.71 23.47
CA ILE A 67 39.83 -3.10 23.88
C ILE A 67 38.35 -3.45 23.76
N TYR A 68 37.46 -2.55 24.22
CA TYR A 68 36.02 -2.74 24.07
C TYR A 68 35.57 -2.76 22.60
N LEU A 69 36.10 -1.90 21.74
CA LEU A 69 35.81 -1.94 20.29
C LEU A 69 36.31 -3.24 19.63
N ILE A 70 37.48 -3.74 20.03
CA ILE A 70 37.98 -5.05 19.58
C ILE A 70 37.03 -6.16 20.04
N TRP A 71 36.59 -6.12 21.31
CA TRP A 71 35.58 -7.05 21.81
C TRP A 71 34.29 -6.99 21.00
N MET A 72 33.76 -5.79 20.74
CA MET A 72 32.57 -5.60 19.89
C MET A 72 32.79 -6.19 18.48
N ALA A 73 33.96 -5.97 17.88
CA ALA A 73 34.29 -6.51 16.56
C ALA A 73 34.38 -8.05 16.56
N MET A 74 34.95 -8.65 17.61
CA MET A 74 35.01 -10.11 17.78
C MET A 74 33.62 -10.73 17.94
N PHE A 75 32.73 -10.06 18.68
CA PHE A 75 31.38 -10.55 18.96
C PHE A 75 30.29 -9.90 18.08
N ARG A 76 30.67 -9.31 16.94
CA ARG A 76 29.73 -8.58 16.06
C ARG A 76 28.56 -9.41 15.52
N ASN A 77 28.72 -10.74 15.48
CA ASN A 77 27.71 -11.69 14.99
C ASN A 77 26.69 -12.06 16.07
N TYR A 78 26.90 -11.62 17.31
CA TYR A 78 26.04 -11.99 18.42
C TYR A 78 24.55 -11.59 18.23
N PRO A 79 24.23 -10.41 17.63
CA PRO A 79 22.86 -10.06 17.27
C PRO A 79 22.23 -10.95 16.19
N THR A 80 23.03 -11.60 15.33
CA THR A 80 22.52 -12.58 14.34
C THR A 80 22.47 -14.00 14.89
N HIS A 81 23.08 -14.26 16.04
CA HIS A 81 23.14 -15.58 16.67
C HIS A 81 22.32 -15.64 17.97
N GLY A 82 21.15 -14.98 17.99
CA GLY A 82 20.16 -15.10 19.06
C GLY A 82 20.34 -14.18 20.28
N GLY A 83 21.38 -13.33 20.29
CA GLY A 83 21.60 -12.30 21.32
C GLY A 83 21.76 -12.83 22.76
N CYS A 84 21.79 -11.92 23.75
CA CYS A 84 21.95 -12.25 25.19
C CYS A 84 20.72 -11.79 25.97
N ARG A 85 19.63 -12.55 25.92
CA ARG A 85 18.43 -12.16 26.66
C ARG A 85 18.64 -12.31 28.17
N GLN A 86 18.66 -11.18 28.90
CA GLN A 86 18.85 -11.15 30.35
C GLN A 86 17.54 -10.83 31.09
N GLN A 87 17.00 -11.83 31.79
CA GLN A 87 15.67 -11.71 32.40
C GLN A 87 15.60 -10.64 33.49
N TRP A 88 16.60 -10.58 34.36
CA TRP A 88 16.66 -9.56 35.42
C TRP A 88 16.60 -8.14 34.85
N PHE A 89 17.22 -7.91 33.68
CA PHE A 89 17.23 -6.61 33.02
C PHE A 89 15.86 -6.27 32.42
N ARG A 90 15.19 -7.25 31.81
CA ARG A 90 13.84 -7.09 31.22
C ARG A 90 12.74 -6.89 32.26
N ARG A 91 12.98 -7.30 33.51
CA ARG A 91 12.05 -7.14 34.66
C ARG A 91 12.31 -5.90 35.52
N LEU A 92 13.26 -5.05 35.14
CA LEU A 92 13.52 -3.80 35.86
C LEU A 92 12.26 -2.93 35.91
N ILE A 93 12.02 -2.30 37.08
CA ILE A 93 10.90 -1.37 37.30
C ILE A 93 10.89 -0.21 36.31
N PHE A 94 12.06 0.14 35.76
CA PHE A 94 12.23 1.11 34.68
C PHE A 94 11.28 0.85 33.50
N TRP A 95 11.13 -0.41 33.08
CA TRP A 95 10.26 -0.77 31.95
C TRP A 95 8.79 -0.63 32.30
N LYS A 96 8.42 -0.85 33.56
CA LYS A 96 7.05 -0.58 34.03
C LYS A 96 6.71 0.90 33.93
N TRP A 97 7.64 1.79 34.31
CA TRP A 97 7.45 3.23 34.12
C TRP A 97 7.37 3.63 32.64
N PHE A 98 8.16 2.99 31.78
CA PHE A 98 8.07 3.19 30.33
C PHE A 98 6.70 2.78 29.78
N VAL A 99 6.21 1.59 30.10
CA VAL A 99 4.90 1.09 29.67
C VAL A 99 3.74 1.94 30.22
N ASP A 100 3.79 2.29 31.51
CA ASP A 100 2.76 3.08 32.18
C ASP A 100 2.71 4.55 31.70
N TYR A 101 3.73 5.02 30.99
CA TYR A 101 3.70 6.32 30.35
C TYR A 101 2.68 6.37 29.21
N PHE A 102 2.61 5.29 28.41
CA PHE A 102 1.73 5.12 27.24
C PHE A 102 0.52 4.22 27.51
N PRO A 103 0.21 3.89 28.78
CA PRO A 103 -0.57 2.70 29.11
C PRO A 103 -0.52 1.53 28.10
N ILE A 104 0.65 0.95 27.84
CA ILE A 104 0.80 -0.18 26.88
C ILE A 104 0.16 -1.45 27.46
N ARG A 105 -0.67 -2.14 26.68
CA ARG A 105 -1.31 -3.42 27.06
C ARG A 105 -1.12 -4.46 25.97
N LEU A 106 -0.86 -5.70 26.41
CA LEU A 106 -0.77 -6.87 25.55
C LEU A 106 -1.98 -7.76 25.79
N HIS A 107 -2.76 -8.00 24.74
CA HIS A 107 -3.97 -8.79 24.76
C HIS A 107 -3.73 -10.12 24.03
N LYS A 108 -3.90 -11.21 24.77
CA LYS A 108 -3.87 -12.57 24.24
C LYS A 108 -5.27 -12.94 23.72
N THR A 109 -5.40 -13.29 22.45
CA THR A 109 -6.69 -13.74 21.88
C THR A 109 -6.82 -15.27 21.85
N CYS A 110 -5.70 -16.00 21.85
CA CYS A 110 -5.67 -17.46 21.83
C CYS A 110 -4.43 -18.00 22.56
N ASP A 111 -4.46 -19.29 22.92
CA ASP A 111 -3.29 -20.00 23.42
C ASP A 111 -2.33 -20.35 22.29
N LEU A 112 -1.03 -20.14 22.52
CA LEU A 112 0.03 -20.50 21.60
C LEU A 112 0.89 -21.59 22.24
N PRO A 113 0.80 -22.85 21.77
CA PRO A 113 1.63 -23.95 22.26
C PRO A 113 3.13 -23.67 22.08
N ALA A 114 3.94 -23.90 23.11
CA ALA A 114 5.40 -23.74 23.04
C ALA A 114 6.12 -24.89 22.29
N ASP A 115 5.38 -25.87 21.77
CA ASP A 115 5.92 -27.03 21.04
C ASP A 115 6.41 -26.71 19.62
N ARG A 116 6.21 -25.47 19.16
CA ARG A 116 6.54 -24.97 17.83
C ARG A 116 7.09 -23.54 17.88
N SER A 117 7.59 -23.05 16.76
CA SER A 117 8.15 -21.71 16.60
C SER A 117 7.15 -20.77 15.93
N TYR A 118 7.24 -19.49 16.26
CA TYR A 118 6.36 -18.46 15.70
C TYR A 118 7.13 -17.28 15.10
N ILE A 119 6.54 -16.68 14.07
CA ILE A 119 6.87 -15.34 13.59
C ILE A 119 5.68 -14.44 13.92
N PHE A 120 5.84 -13.59 14.94
CA PHE A 120 4.89 -12.55 15.29
C PHE A 120 5.09 -11.36 14.36
N GLY A 121 4.16 -11.15 13.42
CA GLY A 121 4.20 -10.01 12.52
C GLY A 121 3.52 -8.80 13.16
N TYR A 122 4.30 -7.84 13.62
CA TYR A 122 3.83 -6.64 14.34
C TYR A 122 3.43 -5.50 13.40
N HIS A 123 2.25 -4.92 13.63
CA HIS A 123 1.69 -3.80 12.86
C HIS A 123 0.95 -2.81 13.78
N PRO A 124 0.89 -1.51 13.43
CA PRO A 124 1.79 -0.82 12.51
C PRO A 124 3.17 -0.59 13.16
N HIS A 125 4.17 -0.17 12.38
CA HIS A 125 5.50 0.17 12.88
C HIS A 125 5.51 1.43 13.77
N GLY A 126 4.63 2.40 13.51
CA GLY A 126 4.74 3.73 14.11
C GLY A 126 6.02 4.46 13.71
N ILE A 127 6.33 5.59 14.35
CA ILE A 127 7.62 6.28 14.14
C ILE A 127 8.78 5.46 14.74
N ILE A 128 8.64 4.99 15.99
CA ILE A 128 9.70 4.29 16.76
C ILE A 128 9.17 3.04 17.51
N CYS A 129 8.17 2.33 16.96
CA CYS A 129 7.62 1.05 17.46
C CYS A 129 7.72 0.81 18.98
N LEU A 130 7.21 1.75 19.78
CA LEU A 130 7.39 1.77 21.23
C LEU A 130 6.50 0.71 21.91
N GLY A 131 5.32 0.44 21.33
CA GLY A 131 4.47 -0.67 21.73
C GLY A 131 5.16 -2.02 21.55
N GLY A 132 5.82 -2.23 20.41
CA GLY A 132 6.56 -3.47 20.13
C GLY A 132 7.71 -3.70 21.11
N ILE A 133 8.48 -2.65 21.40
CA ILE A 133 9.58 -2.71 22.40
C ILE A 133 9.01 -3.02 23.79
N GLY A 134 7.98 -2.29 24.22
CA GLY A 134 7.35 -2.49 25.53
C GLY A 134 6.83 -3.92 25.71
N ASN A 135 6.14 -4.44 24.70
CA ASN A 135 5.49 -5.75 24.77
C ASN A 135 6.41 -6.95 24.61
N PHE A 136 7.41 -6.87 23.73
CA PHE A 136 8.16 -8.06 23.30
C PHE A 136 9.64 -8.02 23.70
N ALA A 137 10.22 -6.84 23.95
CA ALA A 137 11.61 -6.73 24.39
C ALA A 137 11.76 -6.59 25.91
N THR A 138 10.69 -6.28 26.63
CA THR A 138 10.67 -6.21 28.10
C THR A 138 9.67 -7.20 28.69
N GLU A 139 9.61 -7.33 30.01
CA GLU A 139 8.56 -8.07 30.72
C GLU A 139 7.51 -7.16 31.37
N ALA A 140 7.49 -5.87 31.03
CA ALA A 140 6.63 -4.90 31.72
C ALA A 140 5.12 -5.13 31.48
N THR A 141 4.74 -5.76 30.37
CA THR A 141 3.35 -6.19 30.08
C THR A 141 3.11 -7.67 30.35
N GLY A 142 4.10 -8.40 30.88
CA GLY A 142 3.95 -9.79 31.31
C GLY A 142 3.85 -10.80 30.17
N PHE A 143 4.67 -10.65 29.12
CA PHE A 143 4.67 -11.55 27.95
C PHE A 143 4.81 -13.02 28.37
N GLU A 144 5.77 -13.36 29.26
CA GLU A 144 5.97 -14.75 29.70
C GLU A 144 4.77 -15.34 30.46
N ASN A 145 3.95 -14.50 31.11
CA ASN A 145 2.74 -14.98 31.79
C ASN A 145 1.62 -15.29 30.79
N LEU A 146 1.54 -14.52 29.70
CA LEU A 146 0.54 -14.71 28.65
C LEU A 146 0.92 -15.88 27.73
N PHE A 147 2.21 -16.00 27.41
CA PHE A 147 2.76 -16.98 26.47
C PHE A 147 3.93 -17.73 27.12
N PRO A 148 3.62 -18.66 28.06
CA PRO A 148 4.65 -19.40 28.77
C PRO A 148 5.51 -20.22 27.80
N ASP A 149 6.79 -20.35 28.15
CA ASP A 149 7.80 -21.12 27.40
C ASP A 149 8.06 -20.68 25.94
N ILE A 150 7.45 -19.58 25.48
CA ILE A 150 7.77 -18.96 24.20
C ILE A 150 8.95 -17.99 24.38
N ASN A 151 10.10 -18.39 23.86
CA ASN A 151 11.33 -17.63 23.85
C ASN A 151 11.35 -16.65 22.66
N VAL A 152 10.77 -15.47 22.83
CA VAL A 152 10.67 -14.46 21.76
C VAL A 152 11.92 -13.57 21.66
N ARG A 153 12.29 -13.19 20.42
CA ARG A 153 13.32 -12.18 20.10
C ARG A 153 12.72 -11.04 19.28
N PHE A 154 12.81 -9.81 19.77
CA PHE A 154 12.35 -8.63 19.02
C PHE A 154 13.43 -8.18 18.05
N LEU A 155 13.09 -8.10 16.76
CA LEU A 155 14.08 -7.88 15.71
C LEU A 155 14.16 -6.41 15.29
N VAL A 156 15.38 -5.87 15.24
CA VAL A 156 15.68 -4.47 14.90
C VAL A 156 16.81 -4.37 13.87
N LEU A 157 17.01 -3.18 13.31
CA LEU A 157 18.05 -2.95 12.29
C LEU A 157 19.46 -3.20 12.83
N ASN A 158 20.29 -3.89 12.04
CA ASN A 158 21.69 -4.17 12.36
C ASN A 158 22.50 -2.91 12.78
N SER A 159 22.21 -1.76 12.15
CA SER A 159 22.90 -0.48 12.43
C SER A 159 22.85 -0.08 13.91
N ASN A 160 21.80 -0.48 14.64
CA ASN A 160 21.68 -0.20 16.07
C ASN A 160 22.75 -0.95 16.89
N PHE A 161 23.20 -2.12 16.43
CA PHE A 161 24.24 -2.91 17.10
C PHE A 161 25.67 -2.45 16.77
N GLN A 162 25.82 -1.46 15.89
CA GLN A 162 27.12 -0.87 15.55
C GLN A 162 27.45 0.37 16.40
N ILE A 163 26.50 0.85 17.21
CA ILE A 163 26.69 2.01 18.09
C ILE A 163 27.19 1.50 19.45
N PRO A 164 28.44 1.82 19.86
CA PRO A 164 28.98 1.38 21.14
C PRO A 164 28.12 1.81 22.33
N PHE A 165 28.09 0.99 23.37
CA PHE A 165 27.20 1.00 24.54
C PHE A 165 25.71 0.77 24.26
N PHE A 166 25.20 1.23 23.11
CA PHE A 166 23.80 1.02 22.75
C PHE A 166 23.52 -0.43 22.37
N GLU A 167 24.44 -1.07 21.66
CA GLU A 167 24.36 -2.50 21.32
C GLU A 167 24.28 -3.37 22.57
N PHE A 168 24.99 -3.02 23.64
CA PHE A 168 24.97 -3.76 24.90
C PHE A 168 23.57 -3.75 25.50
N ILE A 169 22.92 -2.58 25.54
CA ILE A 169 21.56 -2.45 26.09
C ILE A 169 20.55 -3.25 25.26
N LEU A 170 20.60 -3.15 23.93
CA LEU A 170 19.72 -3.91 23.04
C LEU A 170 19.93 -5.41 23.20
N THR A 171 21.20 -5.82 23.32
CA THR A 171 21.58 -7.20 23.53
C THR A 171 21.01 -7.73 24.85
N MET A 172 21.13 -6.99 25.95
CA MET A 172 20.59 -7.34 27.27
C MET A 172 19.05 -7.47 27.26
N MET A 173 18.36 -6.66 26.46
CA MET A 173 16.91 -6.80 26.22
C MET A 173 16.55 -8.05 25.41
N GLY A 174 17.54 -8.74 24.82
CA GLY A 174 17.32 -9.88 23.93
C GLY A 174 16.84 -9.48 22.54
N MET A 175 17.12 -8.26 22.10
CA MET A 175 16.86 -7.86 20.72
C MET A 175 17.91 -8.46 19.78
N CYS A 176 17.50 -8.76 18.55
CA CYS A 176 18.37 -9.35 17.53
C CYS A 176 18.29 -8.60 16.20
N ASP A 177 19.20 -8.90 15.29
CA ASP A 177 19.19 -8.35 13.94
C ASP A 177 17.98 -8.89 13.16
N VAL A 178 17.39 -8.04 12.32
CA VAL A 178 16.24 -8.34 11.46
C VAL A 178 16.60 -9.10 10.18
N SER A 179 17.90 -9.35 9.95
CA SER A 179 18.38 -10.09 8.79
C SER A 179 17.82 -11.51 8.71
N ARG A 180 17.70 -12.02 7.48
CA ARG A 180 17.21 -13.39 7.22
C ARG A 180 18.08 -14.46 7.91
N GLU A 181 19.38 -14.22 8.00
CA GLU A 181 20.32 -15.08 8.71
C GLU A 181 19.92 -15.21 10.18
N SER A 182 19.70 -14.08 10.86
CA SER A 182 19.25 -14.02 12.25
C SER A 182 17.92 -14.72 12.47
N CYS A 183 16.92 -14.41 11.62
CA CYS A 183 15.62 -15.07 11.66
C CYS A 183 15.75 -16.60 11.57
N ASN A 184 16.52 -17.09 10.59
CA ASN A 184 16.75 -18.52 10.40
C ASN A 184 17.51 -19.14 11.58
N TYR A 185 18.52 -18.46 12.13
CA TYR A 185 19.28 -18.97 13.26
C TYR A 185 18.38 -19.19 14.48
N ILE A 186 17.57 -18.19 14.83
CA ILE A 186 16.68 -18.24 16.00
C ILE A 186 15.61 -19.32 15.81
N LEU A 187 14.94 -19.35 14.65
CA LEU A 187 13.86 -20.30 14.38
C LEU A 187 14.36 -21.76 14.28
N LYS A 188 15.60 -21.98 13.82
CA LYS A 188 16.20 -23.33 13.76
C LYS A 188 16.50 -23.94 15.13
N GLN A 189 16.56 -23.14 16.19
CA GLN A 189 16.69 -23.67 17.55
C GLN A 189 15.46 -24.49 17.97
N GLY A 190 14.34 -24.36 17.24
CA GLY A 190 13.15 -25.19 17.40
C GLY A 190 12.22 -24.67 18.48
N LYS A 191 11.50 -25.61 19.11
CA LYS A 191 10.33 -25.39 20.00
C LYS A 191 10.47 -24.17 20.91
N GLY A 192 9.47 -23.30 20.91
CA GLY A 192 9.41 -22.09 21.74
C GLY A 192 10.24 -20.93 21.22
N ASN A 193 11.30 -21.14 20.43
CA ASN A 193 12.12 -20.05 19.88
C ASN A 193 11.39 -19.36 18.74
N SER A 194 11.09 -18.07 18.96
CA SER A 194 10.21 -17.29 18.11
C SER A 194 10.75 -15.88 17.90
N ILE A 195 10.30 -15.22 16.85
CA ILE A 195 10.74 -13.86 16.51
C ILE A 195 9.55 -12.91 16.39
N VAL A 196 9.77 -11.65 16.72
CA VAL A 196 8.83 -10.56 16.42
C VAL A 196 9.45 -9.69 15.34
N LEU A 197 8.71 -9.56 14.24
CA LEU A 197 9.13 -8.86 13.04
C LEU A 197 8.14 -7.73 12.74
N VAL A 198 8.61 -6.49 12.75
CA VAL A 198 7.81 -5.33 12.35
C VAL A 198 7.79 -5.27 10.82
N LEU A 199 6.78 -5.90 10.20
CA LEU A 199 6.80 -6.20 8.76
C LEU A 199 6.80 -4.96 7.86
N GLY A 200 6.12 -3.89 8.29
CA GLY A 200 6.13 -2.59 7.61
C GLY A 200 7.51 -1.91 7.58
N GLY A 201 8.37 -2.26 8.55
CA GLY A 201 9.75 -1.77 8.67
C GLY A 201 9.86 -0.24 8.63
N ALA A 202 11.07 0.25 8.35
CA ALA A 202 11.33 1.69 8.31
C ALA A 202 10.46 2.44 7.27
N GLN A 203 10.03 1.80 6.17
CA GLN A 203 9.22 2.46 5.14
C GLN A 203 7.84 2.88 5.65
N GLU A 204 7.22 2.03 6.47
CA GLU A 204 5.90 2.29 7.04
C GLU A 204 5.91 3.45 8.04
N SER A 205 7.05 3.72 8.68
CA SER A 205 7.18 4.87 9.60
C SER A 205 6.95 6.21 8.91
N LEU A 206 7.15 6.30 7.58
CA LEU A 206 6.84 7.51 6.81
C LEU A 206 5.33 7.74 6.58
N ASP A 207 4.50 6.75 6.91
CA ASP A 207 3.03 6.79 6.87
C ASP A 207 2.40 6.68 8.28
N ALA A 208 3.21 6.75 9.34
CA ALA A 208 2.76 6.67 10.73
C ALA A 208 2.11 7.98 11.20
N ARG A 209 0.81 8.11 10.91
CA ARG A 209 -0.03 9.26 11.29
C ARG A 209 -1.25 8.80 12.07
N SER A 210 -1.74 9.65 12.96
CA SER A 210 -3.06 9.52 13.57
C SER A 210 -4.12 9.72 12.48
N SER A 211 -4.80 8.66 12.09
CA SER A 211 -5.83 8.68 11.05
C SER A 211 -6.80 7.52 11.21
N PHE A 212 -7.99 7.68 10.62
CA PHE A 212 -8.94 6.57 10.44
C PHE A 212 -8.42 5.54 9.42
N GLU A 213 -7.43 5.89 8.61
CA GLU A 213 -6.81 4.98 7.65
C GLU A 213 -5.47 4.47 8.20
N TYR A 214 -5.36 3.15 8.39
CA TYR A 214 -4.11 2.50 8.77
C TYR A 214 -3.40 2.00 7.51
N ILE A 215 -2.32 2.69 7.12
CA ILE A 215 -1.57 2.39 5.91
C ILE A 215 -0.40 1.45 6.26
N LEU A 216 -0.49 0.19 5.80
CA LEU A 216 0.53 -0.82 6.05
C LEU A 216 1.32 -1.15 4.79
N THR A 217 2.66 -1.07 4.86
CA THR A 217 3.55 -1.40 3.74
C THR A 217 3.78 -2.91 3.67
N LEU A 218 2.75 -3.66 3.29
CA LEU A 218 2.73 -5.13 3.37
C LEU A 218 2.33 -5.84 2.06
N LYS A 219 1.69 -5.14 1.12
CA LYS A 219 1.07 -5.73 -0.08
C LYS A 219 1.99 -6.63 -0.91
N ASN A 220 3.25 -6.24 -1.04
CA ASN A 220 4.27 -7.04 -1.77
C ASN A 220 5.42 -7.55 -0.88
N ARG A 221 5.33 -7.38 0.45
CA ARG A 221 6.37 -7.84 1.38
C ARG A 221 6.15 -9.30 1.75
N LYS A 222 6.71 -10.21 0.96
CA LYS A 222 6.49 -11.66 1.09
C LYS A 222 7.68 -12.44 1.66
N GLY A 223 8.79 -11.75 1.98
CA GLY A 223 10.03 -12.38 2.47
C GLY A 223 9.85 -13.15 3.78
N PHE A 224 9.00 -12.66 4.69
CA PHE A 224 8.72 -13.33 5.96
C PHE A 224 7.96 -14.64 5.78
N ILE A 225 7.08 -14.74 4.76
CA ILE A 225 6.38 -15.99 4.41
C ILE A 225 7.39 -17.05 3.98
N LYS A 226 8.38 -16.66 3.17
CA LYS A 226 9.45 -17.57 2.75
C LYS A 226 10.26 -18.07 3.96
N VAL A 227 10.62 -17.18 4.88
CA VAL A 227 11.31 -17.55 6.13
C VAL A 227 10.46 -18.51 6.98
N ALA A 228 9.15 -18.26 7.08
CA ALA A 228 8.23 -19.13 7.79
C ALA A 228 8.22 -20.55 7.20
N LEU A 229 8.05 -20.67 5.88
CA LEU A 229 8.00 -21.95 5.17
C LEU A 229 9.30 -22.74 5.28
N GLU A 230 10.46 -22.08 5.23
CA GLU A 230 11.77 -22.74 5.36
C GLU A 230 12.00 -23.34 6.75
N ASN A 231 11.45 -22.70 7.79
CA ASN A 231 11.66 -23.12 9.17
C ASN A 231 10.48 -23.93 9.76
N GLY A 232 9.31 -23.92 9.11
CA GLY A 232 8.07 -24.44 9.70
C GLY A 232 7.59 -23.61 10.88
N ALA A 233 7.80 -22.29 10.83
CA ALA A 233 7.41 -21.38 11.90
C ALA A 233 6.03 -20.79 11.61
N ASN A 234 5.09 -20.95 12.52
CA ASN A 234 3.72 -20.46 12.36
C ASN A 234 3.68 -18.94 12.34
N LEU A 235 2.82 -18.35 11.51
CA LEU A 235 2.69 -16.89 11.42
C LEU A 235 1.62 -16.41 12.39
N VAL A 236 1.92 -15.40 13.20
CA VAL A 236 0.96 -14.81 14.13
C VAL A 236 0.78 -13.34 13.80
N PRO A 237 -0.40 -12.90 13.30
CA PRO A 237 -0.66 -11.49 13.08
C PRO A 237 -0.77 -10.77 14.43
N VAL A 238 -0.07 -9.64 14.57
CA VAL A 238 -0.12 -8.80 15.76
C VAL A 238 -0.48 -7.38 15.32
N PHE A 239 -1.53 -6.80 15.91
CA PHE A 239 -1.98 -5.44 15.61
C PHE A 239 -2.02 -4.58 16.87
N SER A 240 -1.49 -3.37 16.77
CA SER A 240 -1.32 -2.42 17.88
C SER A 240 -2.04 -1.11 17.61
N PHE A 241 -3.17 -0.91 18.28
CA PHE A 241 -3.91 0.35 18.24
C PHE A 241 -3.20 1.39 19.12
N GLY A 242 -3.17 2.66 18.68
CA GLY A 242 -2.51 3.76 19.39
C GLY A 242 -1.05 4.01 19.03
N GLU A 243 -0.38 3.06 18.35
CA GLU A 243 1.05 3.17 18.01
C GLU A 243 1.36 4.39 17.12
N ASN A 244 0.51 4.69 16.14
CA ASN A 244 0.67 5.85 15.27
C ASN A 244 0.32 7.19 15.95
N ASP A 245 -0.30 7.15 17.14
CA ASP A 245 -0.72 8.36 17.88
C ASP A 245 0.39 8.85 18.84
N LEU A 246 1.48 8.10 18.97
CA LEU A 246 2.57 8.43 19.88
C LEU A 246 3.38 9.66 19.43
N TYR A 247 3.31 10.02 18.15
CA TYR A 247 3.98 11.18 17.58
C TYR A 247 3.11 11.85 16.53
N GLY A 248 3.28 13.17 16.36
CA GLY A 248 2.79 13.90 15.22
C GLY A 248 3.81 13.83 14.10
N GLN A 249 3.37 13.66 12.85
CA GLN A 249 4.24 13.64 11.69
C GLN A 249 3.99 14.86 10.82
N ILE A 250 5.06 15.47 10.29
CA ILE A 250 4.95 16.52 9.29
C ILE A 250 4.41 15.91 7.99
N SER A 251 3.40 16.55 7.41
CA SER A 251 2.74 16.08 6.19
C SER A 251 3.75 15.83 5.07
N ASN A 252 3.77 14.59 4.59
CA ASN A 252 4.67 14.08 3.56
C ASN A 252 3.93 13.10 2.62
N PRO A 253 2.86 13.55 1.94
CA PRO A 253 2.02 12.67 1.14
C PRO A 253 2.84 11.97 0.04
N ARG A 254 2.40 10.77 -0.37
CA ARG A 254 3.02 10.01 -1.45
C ARG A 254 3.07 10.88 -2.72
N GLY A 255 4.22 10.92 -3.38
CA GLY A 255 4.49 11.80 -4.53
C GLY A 255 4.99 13.22 -4.18
N SER A 256 4.97 13.65 -2.92
CA SER A 256 5.54 14.95 -2.54
C SER A 256 7.07 14.99 -2.65
N LYS A 257 7.64 16.20 -2.85
CA LYS A 257 9.11 16.40 -2.86
C LYS A 257 9.77 15.89 -1.58
N LEU A 258 9.18 16.18 -0.41
CA LEU A 258 9.67 15.71 0.88
C LEU A 258 9.69 14.19 0.94
N ARG A 259 8.58 13.53 0.54
CA ARG A 259 8.52 12.06 0.49
C ARG A 259 9.56 11.46 -0.44
N SER A 260 9.80 12.08 -1.61
CA SER A 260 10.83 11.62 -2.56
C SER A 260 12.24 11.71 -1.98
N ILE A 261 12.55 12.78 -1.24
CA ILE A 261 13.84 12.92 -0.52
C ILE A 261 13.96 11.85 0.56
N GLN A 262 12.90 11.63 1.36
CA GLN A 262 12.91 10.61 2.42
C GLN A 262 13.11 9.20 1.85
N ILE A 263 12.42 8.84 0.76
CA ILE A 263 12.60 7.56 0.06
C ILE A 263 14.02 7.43 -0.50
N PHE A 264 14.57 8.49 -1.09
CA PHE A 264 15.94 8.50 -1.61
C PHE A 264 16.98 8.26 -0.51
N LEU A 265 16.87 8.99 0.61
CA LEU A 265 17.76 8.82 1.76
C LEU A 265 17.62 7.42 2.35
N GLN A 266 16.40 6.92 2.48
CA GLN A 266 16.15 5.57 2.95
C GLN A 266 16.80 4.50 2.06
N LYS A 267 16.72 4.65 0.73
CA LYS A 267 17.37 3.73 -0.19
C LYS A 267 18.90 3.74 -0.02
N LYS A 268 19.49 4.90 0.25
CA LYS A 268 20.95 5.04 0.41
C LYS A 268 21.46 4.60 1.78
N MET A 269 20.69 4.85 2.83
CA MET A 269 21.13 4.73 4.22
C MET A 269 20.52 3.52 4.95
N GLY A 270 19.46 2.91 4.41
CA GLY A 270 18.78 1.76 4.98
C GLY A 270 17.73 2.09 6.06
N TYR A 271 17.56 3.37 6.42
CA TYR A 271 16.58 3.84 7.41
C TYR A 271 15.76 5.02 6.89
N ALA A 272 14.49 5.06 7.27
CA ALA A 272 13.61 6.18 6.96
C ALA A 272 13.83 7.33 7.94
N LEU A 273 13.72 8.56 7.45
CA LEU A 273 13.80 9.78 8.24
C LEU A 273 12.46 10.51 8.24
N PRO A 274 11.45 10.00 8.98
CA PRO A 274 10.22 10.77 9.18
C PRO A 274 10.56 12.08 9.88
N LEU A 275 9.97 13.18 9.42
CA LEU A 275 9.99 14.43 10.16
C LEU A 275 8.79 14.40 11.10
N PHE A 276 9.04 14.38 12.41
CA PHE A 276 8.02 14.22 13.43
C PHE A 276 8.24 15.19 14.58
N TYR A 277 7.20 15.36 15.39
CA TYR A 277 7.19 16.15 16.60
C TYR A 277 6.34 15.44 17.66
N GLY A 278 6.69 15.65 18.91
CA GLY A 278 5.90 15.24 20.05
C GLY A 278 5.72 16.41 21.00
N ARG A 279 5.74 16.11 22.30
CA ARG A 279 5.69 17.10 23.36
C ARG A 279 7.07 17.42 23.93
N GLY A 280 7.15 18.53 24.66
CA GLY A 280 8.32 18.90 25.44
C GLY A 280 8.32 18.19 26.81
N ILE A 281 9.41 18.35 27.55
CA ILE A 281 9.53 17.81 28.92
C ILE A 281 8.58 18.57 29.87
N PHE A 282 8.66 19.91 29.84
CA PHE A 282 7.90 20.82 30.72
C PHE A 282 6.73 21.52 30.04
N GLN A 283 6.56 21.36 28.73
CA GLN A 283 5.41 21.90 28.00
C GLN A 283 4.87 20.86 27.02
N TYR A 284 3.58 20.96 26.71
CA TYR A 284 2.86 19.88 26.02
C TYR A 284 2.59 20.14 24.54
N LYS A 285 3.06 21.26 23.97
CA LYS A 285 2.76 21.69 22.60
C LYS A 285 3.78 21.25 21.53
N PHE A 286 5.08 21.21 21.85
CA PHE A 286 6.11 20.87 20.84
C PHE A 286 7.33 20.19 21.46
N GLY A 287 8.04 19.33 20.74
CA GLY A 287 9.26 18.70 21.26
C GLY A 287 9.52 17.35 20.60
N LEU A 288 10.33 16.51 21.24
CA LEU A 288 10.74 15.21 20.72
C LEU A 288 10.31 14.03 21.59
N LEU A 289 9.67 14.31 22.73
CA LEU A 289 9.16 13.27 23.61
C LEU A 289 7.77 12.81 23.10
N PRO A 290 7.48 11.51 23.02
CA PRO A 290 6.21 11.06 22.47
C PRO A 290 5.03 11.47 23.36
N TYR A 291 3.85 11.52 22.76
CA TYR A 291 2.60 11.78 23.45
C TYR A 291 2.22 10.62 24.38
N ARG A 292 1.41 10.94 25.40
CA ARG A 292 0.87 9.95 26.35
C ARG A 292 -0.45 9.41 25.82
N HIS A 293 -0.40 8.56 24.80
CA HIS A 293 -1.57 7.86 24.26
C HIS A 293 -1.54 6.37 24.63
N PRO A 294 -2.69 5.77 24.98
CA PRO A 294 -2.84 4.31 25.16
C PRO A 294 -2.34 3.54 23.95
N VAL A 295 -1.70 2.38 24.18
CA VAL A 295 -1.31 1.45 23.13
C VAL A 295 -1.82 0.06 23.49
N ASP A 296 -2.73 -0.48 22.68
CA ASP A 296 -3.35 -1.78 22.92
C ASP A 296 -2.99 -2.73 21.78
N THR A 297 -2.15 -3.72 22.10
CA THR A 297 -1.62 -4.70 21.16
C THR A 297 -2.35 -6.02 21.30
N TYR A 298 -2.93 -6.51 20.21
CA TYR A 298 -3.62 -7.80 20.15
C TYR A 298 -2.77 -8.82 19.39
N VAL A 299 -2.57 -10.00 19.99
CA VAL A 299 -1.89 -11.14 19.38
C VAL A 299 -2.94 -12.10 18.84
N GLY A 300 -3.05 -12.19 17.51
CA GLY A 300 -4.08 -12.99 16.82
C GLY A 300 -3.79 -14.48 16.78
N GLU A 301 -4.63 -15.21 16.05
CA GLU A 301 -4.52 -16.67 15.89
C GLU A 301 -3.36 -17.09 14.98
N PRO A 302 -2.67 -18.21 15.29
CA PRO A 302 -1.55 -18.68 14.49
C PRO A 302 -2.04 -19.30 13.17
N ILE A 303 -1.42 -18.91 12.07
CA ILE A 303 -1.54 -19.58 10.78
C ILE A 303 -0.49 -20.68 10.75
N GLU A 304 -0.95 -21.93 10.59
CA GLU A 304 -0.06 -23.08 10.51
C GLU A 304 0.74 -23.08 9.21
N ILE A 305 2.06 -23.29 9.34
CA ILE A 305 2.99 -23.25 8.22
C ILE A 305 3.72 -24.59 8.09
N PRO A 306 3.63 -25.29 6.94
CA PRO A 306 4.40 -26.49 6.72
C PRO A 306 5.88 -26.15 6.52
N LYS A 307 6.76 -26.98 7.07
CA LYS A 307 8.19 -26.90 6.79
C LYS A 307 8.47 -27.49 5.40
N LEU A 308 8.94 -26.66 4.48
CA LEU A 308 9.25 -27.06 3.11
C LEU A 308 10.75 -26.89 2.80
N SER A 309 11.28 -27.75 1.93
CA SER A 309 12.62 -27.55 1.37
C SER A 309 12.60 -26.35 0.41
N VAL A 310 13.74 -25.67 0.26
CA VAL A 310 13.82 -24.41 -0.51
C VAL A 310 13.35 -24.60 -1.95
N GLU A 311 13.57 -25.78 -2.54
CA GLU A 311 13.20 -26.14 -3.90
C GLU A 311 11.68 -26.28 -4.08
N ARG A 312 10.95 -26.63 -3.01
CA ARG A 312 9.49 -26.78 -3.03
C ARG A 312 8.75 -25.47 -2.77
N ILE A 313 9.45 -24.41 -2.34
CA ILE A 313 8.83 -23.13 -2.04
C ILE A 313 8.65 -22.35 -3.35
N THR A 314 7.46 -22.45 -3.94
CA THR A 314 7.10 -21.73 -5.17
C THR A 314 6.47 -20.37 -4.86
N PRO A 315 6.47 -19.42 -5.82
CA PRO A 315 5.78 -18.14 -5.69
C PRO A 315 4.28 -18.28 -5.38
N GLU A 316 3.62 -19.30 -5.91
CA GLU A 316 2.20 -19.57 -5.71
C GLU A 316 1.90 -19.90 -4.25
N ILE A 317 2.71 -20.77 -3.64
CA ILE A 317 2.61 -21.12 -2.20
C ILE A 317 2.87 -19.88 -1.34
N ILE A 318 3.90 -19.09 -1.68
CA ILE A 318 4.19 -17.84 -0.97
C ILE A 318 2.97 -16.89 -1.04
N ASN A 319 2.35 -16.75 -2.20
CA ASN A 319 1.19 -15.89 -2.39
C ASN A 319 -0.04 -16.40 -1.62
N GLU A 320 -0.26 -17.72 -1.59
CA GLU A 320 -1.34 -18.34 -0.82
C GLU A 320 -1.23 -18.00 0.67
N TYR A 321 -0.07 -18.27 1.29
CA TYR A 321 0.14 -17.98 2.71
C TYR A 321 0.21 -16.48 3.02
N HIS A 322 0.70 -15.67 2.08
CA HIS A 322 0.64 -14.22 2.20
C HIS A 322 -0.80 -13.72 2.24
N MET A 323 -1.68 -14.23 1.38
CA MET A 323 -3.11 -13.89 1.40
C MET A 323 -3.79 -14.37 2.68
N LYS A 324 -3.48 -15.58 3.17
CA LYS A 324 -3.96 -16.05 4.48
C LYS A 324 -3.54 -15.10 5.61
N TYR A 325 -2.30 -14.62 5.58
CA TYR A 325 -1.78 -13.67 6.56
C TYR A 325 -2.51 -12.31 6.49
N LEU A 326 -2.71 -11.75 5.29
CA LEU A 326 -3.43 -10.49 5.12
C LEU A 326 -4.88 -10.61 5.63
N ASN A 327 -5.57 -11.70 5.30
CA ASN A 327 -6.94 -11.95 5.74
C ASN A 327 -7.02 -12.06 7.27
N ALA A 328 -6.11 -12.80 7.90
CA ALA A 328 -6.07 -12.94 9.35
C ALA A 328 -5.77 -11.60 10.05
N LEU A 329 -4.87 -10.79 9.49
CA LEU A 329 -4.56 -9.46 10.01
C LEU A 329 -5.76 -8.49 9.89
N THR A 330 -6.45 -8.49 8.75
CA THR A 330 -7.67 -7.69 8.54
C THR A 330 -8.76 -8.13 9.51
N HIS A 331 -8.96 -9.44 9.68
CA HIS A 331 -9.94 -9.96 10.64
C HIS A 331 -9.63 -9.53 12.08
N LEU A 332 -8.36 -9.61 12.49
CA LEU A 332 -7.91 -9.14 13.81
C LEU A 332 -8.18 -7.64 13.99
N PHE A 333 -7.87 -6.83 12.97
CA PHE A 333 -8.14 -5.39 12.98
C PHE A 333 -9.63 -5.09 13.10
N ASP A 334 -10.47 -5.68 12.24
CA ASP A 334 -11.91 -5.43 12.22
C ASP A 334 -12.61 -5.86 13.51
N THR A 335 -12.11 -6.92 14.15
CA THR A 335 -12.64 -7.42 15.43
C THR A 335 -12.47 -6.41 16.56
N TYR A 336 -11.35 -5.68 16.59
CA TYR A 336 -10.98 -4.83 17.74
C TYR A 336 -11.04 -3.32 17.47
N LYS A 337 -11.14 -2.86 16.22
CA LYS A 337 -11.16 -1.42 15.88
C LYS A 337 -12.26 -0.62 16.57
N ALA A 338 -13.43 -1.23 16.79
CA ALA A 338 -14.56 -0.58 17.45
C ALA A 338 -14.30 -0.31 18.95
N LYS A 339 -13.40 -1.05 19.61
CA LYS A 339 -13.04 -0.82 21.02
C LYS A 339 -12.17 0.41 21.26
N HIS A 340 -11.66 1.01 20.18
CA HIS A 340 -10.69 2.10 20.20
C HIS A 340 -11.23 3.38 19.55
N ASP A 341 -12.55 3.61 19.68
CA ASP A 341 -13.27 4.76 19.10
C ASP A 341 -13.04 4.97 17.59
N ASN A 342 -12.67 3.90 16.90
CA ASN A 342 -12.26 3.88 15.49
C ASN A 342 -13.10 2.87 14.68
N ALA A 343 -14.42 2.83 14.92
CA ALA A 343 -15.32 1.89 14.24
C ALA A 343 -15.32 2.05 12.71
N ASN A 344 -15.12 3.27 12.21
CA ASN A 344 -15.01 3.58 10.79
C ASN A 344 -13.59 3.48 10.23
N ALA A 345 -12.63 3.01 11.03
CA ALA A 345 -11.26 2.90 10.57
C ALA A 345 -11.10 1.80 9.52
N SER A 346 -10.22 2.04 8.56
CA SER A 346 -9.90 1.14 7.45
C SER A 346 -8.44 0.71 7.51
N LEU A 347 -8.18 -0.51 7.05
CA LEU A 347 -6.84 -1.06 6.92
C LEU A 347 -6.47 -1.12 5.43
N ILE A 348 -5.41 -0.43 5.05
CA ILE A 348 -4.99 -0.28 3.65
C ILE A 348 -3.60 -0.89 3.47
N PHE A 349 -3.52 -1.94 2.66
CA PHE A 349 -2.24 -2.53 2.27
C PHE A 349 -1.69 -1.85 1.03
N VAL A 350 -0.54 -1.21 1.18
CA VAL A 350 0.13 -0.49 0.10
C VAL A 350 1.44 -1.15 -0.29
N ASP A 351 1.84 -0.88 -1.53
CA ASP A 351 3.15 -1.27 -2.02
C ASP A 351 4.25 -0.42 -1.40
N ASP A 352 5.42 -1.04 -1.26
CA ASP A 352 6.66 -0.35 -0.93
C ASP A 352 7.05 0.51 -2.15
N PRO A 353 7.10 1.85 -2.04
CA PRO A 353 7.44 2.72 -3.16
C PRO A 353 8.81 2.38 -3.77
N ILE A 354 9.75 1.81 -3.00
CA ILE A 354 11.07 1.39 -3.49
C ILE A 354 10.94 0.11 -4.33
N ILE A 355 10.04 -0.80 -3.95
CA ILE A 355 9.69 -1.98 -4.77
C ILE A 355 8.90 -1.53 -5.99
N GLU A 356 8.02 -0.53 -5.89
CA GLU A 356 7.26 -0.01 -7.02
C GLU A 356 8.16 0.74 -8.01
N LEU A 357 9.09 1.58 -7.57
CA LEU A 357 10.13 2.19 -8.42
C LEU A 357 11.13 1.15 -8.94
N GLY A 358 11.42 0.11 -8.15
CA GLY A 358 12.29 -1.00 -8.53
C GLY A 358 11.64 -1.93 -9.56
N GLN A 359 10.34 -2.21 -9.43
CA GLN A 359 9.51 -2.96 -10.37
C GLN A 359 9.23 -2.11 -11.59
N GLN A 360 8.88 -0.83 -11.48
CA GLN A 360 8.76 0.07 -12.62
C GLN A 360 10.08 0.16 -13.40
N LYS A 361 11.24 0.22 -12.74
CA LYS A 361 12.55 0.15 -13.42
C LYS A 361 12.89 -1.24 -13.97
N LYS A 362 12.49 -2.32 -13.28
CA LYS A 362 12.72 -3.72 -13.70
C LYS A 362 11.70 -4.22 -14.74
N MET A 363 10.56 -3.53 -14.87
CA MET A 363 9.50 -3.74 -15.86
C MET A 363 9.74 -2.86 -17.08
N ALA A 364 10.24 -1.63 -16.89
CA ALA A 364 10.89 -0.87 -17.97
C ALA A 364 12.10 -1.63 -18.52
N SER A 365 12.78 -2.46 -17.72
CA SER A 365 13.81 -3.39 -18.20
C SER A 365 13.28 -4.73 -18.72
N LYS A 366 11.97 -4.99 -18.69
CA LYS A 366 11.32 -6.21 -19.21
C LYS A 366 10.36 -5.97 -20.39
N GLY A 367 10.11 -4.73 -20.78
CA GLY A 367 9.43 -4.39 -22.04
C GLY A 367 7.95 -4.80 -22.13
N VAL A 368 7.15 -4.59 -21.06
CA VAL A 368 5.70 -4.89 -21.08
C VAL A 368 4.90 -3.59 -21.17
N ILE A 369 3.85 -3.56 -22.01
CA ILE A 369 2.90 -2.46 -22.16
C ILE A 369 2.05 -2.33 -20.89
N VAL A 370 1.91 -1.12 -20.35
CA VAL A 370 1.09 -0.83 -19.17
C VAL A 370 -0.02 0.14 -19.54
N VAL A 371 -1.26 -0.23 -19.24
CA VAL A 371 -2.45 0.61 -19.41
C VAL A 371 -2.94 1.04 -18.04
N TYR A 372 -2.98 2.33 -17.77
CA TYR A 372 -3.67 2.89 -16.60
C TYR A 372 -5.11 3.23 -17.01
N GLY A 373 -6.09 2.53 -16.45
CA GLY A 373 -7.49 2.68 -16.84
C GLY A 373 -8.43 1.82 -15.99
N MET A 374 -9.68 1.67 -16.42
CA MET A 374 -10.69 0.87 -15.72
C MET A 374 -11.51 0.09 -16.75
N THR A 375 -11.81 -1.18 -16.51
CA THR A 375 -12.51 -2.03 -17.48
C THR A 375 -13.86 -1.46 -17.88
N LEU A 376 -14.58 -0.87 -16.93
CA LEU A 376 -15.87 -0.20 -17.13
C LEU A 376 -15.81 1.10 -17.98
N SER A 377 -14.62 1.65 -18.24
CA SER A 377 -14.49 2.89 -19.02
C SER A 377 -14.50 2.61 -20.52
N THR A 378 -15.39 3.25 -21.25
CA THR A 378 -15.50 3.14 -22.72
C THR A 378 -14.20 3.51 -23.43
N ALA A 379 -13.51 4.54 -22.96
CA ALA A 379 -12.22 4.97 -23.51
C ALA A 379 -11.12 3.94 -23.25
N THR A 380 -11.11 3.29 -22.08
CA THR A 380 -10.17 2.20 -21.78
C THR A 380 -10.46 0.96 -22.63
N GLN A 381 -11.74 0.62 -22.82
CA GLN A 381 -12.15 -0.52 -23.64
C GLN A 381 -11.66 -0.44 -25.09
N ARG A 382 -11.60 0.76 -25.71
CA ARG A 382 -10.98 0.94 -27.05
C ARG A 382 -9.53 0.47 -27.07
N VAL A 383 -8.76 0.87 -26.06
CA VAL A 383 -7.33 0.52 -25.94
C VAL A 383 -7.17 -0.97 -25.71
N LEU A 384 -7.97 -1.56 -24.80
CA LEU A 384 -7.91 -3.00 -24.52
C LEU A 384 -8.29 -3.83 -25.75
N ALA A 385 -9.35 -3.45 -26.47
CA ALA A 385 -9.77 -4.13 -27.69
C ALA A 385 -8.68 -4.07 -28.76
N THR A 386 -8.02 -2.92 -28.91
CA THR A 386 -6.89 -2.75 -29.84
C THR A 386 -5.71 -3.64 -29.45
N LEU A 387 -5.33 -3.69 -28.17
CA LEU A 387 -4.24 -4.54 -27.68
C LEU A 387 -4.52 -6.02 -27.98
N ILE A 388 -5.76 -6.47 -27.76
CA ILE A 388 -6.15 -7.87 -28.02
C ILE A 388 -6.22 -8.17 -29.52
N GLU A 389 -6.77 -7.26 -30.35
CA GLU A 389 -6.75 -7.41 -31.81
C GLU A 389 -5.33 -7.51 -32.37
N LYS A 390 -4.38 -6.79 -31.77
CA LYS A 390 -2.96 -6.84 -32.14
C LYS A 390 -2.17 -7.96 -31.46
N SER A 391 -2.84 -8.79 -30.65
CA SER A 391 -2.23 -9.85 -29.85
C SER A 391 -1.06 -9.35 -29.00
N LEU A 392 -1.19 -8.18 -28.37
CA LEU A 392 -0.16 -7.57 -27.52
C LEU A 392 -0.43 -7.88 -26.05
N ASP A 393 0.60 -8.34 -25.35
CA ASP A 393 0.54 -8.56 -23.90
C ASP A 393 0.58 -7.21 -23.18
N TYR A 394 -0.27 -7.05 -22.17
CA TYR A 394 -0.35 -5.81 -21.41
C TYR A 394 -0.68 -6.08 -19.94
N GLU A 395 -0.32 -5.13 -19.09
CA GLU A 395 -0.78 -5.03 -17.71
C GLU A 395 -1.81 -3.89 -17.61
N LEU A 396 -3.01 -4.18 -17.09
CA LEU A 396 -3.99 -3.16 -16.74
C LEU A 396 -3.79 -2.74 -15.27
N LYS A 397 -3.34 -1.51 -15.06
CA LYS A 397 -3.34 -0.85 -13.75
C LYS A 397 -4.66 -0.11 -13.56
N VAL A 398 -5.48 -0.63 -12.64
CA VAL A 398 -6.81 -0.09 -12.37
C VAL A 398 -6.72 1.31 -11.76
N ILE A 399 -7.42 2.28 -12.34
CA ILE A 399 -7.61 3.64 -11.82
C ILE A 399 -9.09 3.80 -11.48
N ASN A 400 -9.39 3.89 -10.19
CA ASN A 400 -10.77 4.00 -9.71
C ASN A 400 -11.29 5.44 -9.86
N LEU A 401 -12.16 5.65 -10.84
CA LEU A 401 -12.80 6.94 -11.08
C LEU A 401 -13.72 7.38 -9.93
N MET A 402 -14.39 6.43 -9.27
CA MET A 402 -15.33 6.72 -8.18
C MET A 402 -14.60 7.27 -6.94
N ASN A 403 -13.36 6.82 -6.72
CA ASN A 403 -12.50 7.31 -5.64
C ASN A 403 -11.72 8.58 -6.01
N GLY A 404 -11.90 9.12 -7.22
CA GLY A 404 -11.18 10.31 -7.67
C GLY A 404 -9.70 10.08 -8.00
N GLU A 405 -9.25 8.83 -8.21
CA GLU A 405 -7.82 8.52 -8.41
C GLU A 405 -7.23 9.22 -9.65
N HIS A 406 -8.03 9.32 -10.72
CA HIS A 406 -7.73 10.08 -11.94
C HIS A 406 -7.48 11.59 -11.72
N LEU A 407 -7.91 12.15 -10.59
CA LEU A 407 -7.69 13.56 -10.24
C LEU A 407 -6.52 13.75 -9.27
N THR A 408 -5.86 12.67 -8.86
CA THR A 408 -4.70 12.76 -7.98
C THR A 408 -3.53 13.44 -8.70
N PRO A 409 -2.71 14.25 -8.00
CA PRO A 409 -1.52 14.86 -8.59
C PRO A 409 -0.55 13.83 -9.22
N GLU A 410 -0.54 12.59 -8.75
CA GLU A 410 0.28 11.52 -9.31
C GLU A 410 -0.23 11.07 -10.68
N TYR A 411 -1.55 10.88 -10.83
CA TYR A 411 -2.13 10.49 -12.10
C TYR A 411 -2.15 11.66 -13.09
N LEU A 412 -2.36 12.89 -12.61
CA LEU A 412 -2.32 14.09 -13.45
C LEU A 412 -0.96 14.31 -14.14
N GLN A 413 0.14 13.85 -13.55
CA GLN A 413 1.46 13.83 -14.22
C GLN A 413 1.51 12.88 -15.41
N LYS A 414 0.68 11.83 -15.41
CA LYS A 414 0.54 10.89 -16.52
C LYS A 414 -0.44 11.43 -17.56
N GLN A 415 -1.56 11.98 -17.09
CA GLN A 415 -2.64 12.52 -17.91
C GLN A 415 -3.13 13.88 -17.35
N PRO A 416 -2.74 15.02 -17.96
CA PRO A 416 -3.03 16.34 -17.40
C PRO A 416 -4.50 16.78 -17.40
N PHE A 417 -5.37 16.12 -18.17
CA PHE A 417 -6.82 16.40 -18.22
C PHE A 417 -7.61 15.67 -17.13
N GLY A 418 -6.95 14.83 -16.33
CA GLY A 418 -7.60 14.03 -15.29
C GLY A 418 -8.56 12.99 -15.86
N THR A 419 -8.25 12.37 -17.00
CA THR A 419 -9.07 11.33 -17.63
C THR A 419 -8.30 10.02 -17.83
N ILE A 420 -9.02 8.92 -18.07
CA ILE A 420 -8.43 7.62 -18.43
C ILE A 420 -8.79 7.27 -19.88
N PRO A 421 -7.97 6.49 -20.61
CA PRO A 421 -6.74 5.81 -20.19
C PRO A 421 -5.44 6.59 -20.46
N THR A 422 -4.35 6.13 -19.82
CA THR A 422 -2.96 6.41 -20.22
C THR A 422 -2.25 5.11 -20.55
N LEU A 423 -1.45 5.08 -21.62
CA LEU A 423 -0.58 3.95 -21.96
C LEU A 423 0.89 4.34 -21.74
N ILE A 424 1.65 3.43 -21.12
CA ILE A 424 3.11 3.44 -21.10
C ILE A 424 3.56 2.20 -21.85
N ASP A 425 4.26 2.39 -22.96
CA ASP A 425 4.74 1.28 -23.78
C ASP A 425 6.01 0.65 -23.16
N ALA A 426 6.41 -0.50 -23.68
CA ALA A 426 7.56 -1.30 -23.31
C ALA A 426 8.89 -0.53 -23.26
N ASP A 427 9.06 0.47 -24.13
CA ASP A 427 10.22 1.36 -24.20
C ASP A 427 10.10 2.60 -23.28
N GLY A 428 9.04 2.68 -22.49
CA GLY A 428 8.74 3.80 -21.60
C GLY A 428 8.02 4.98 -22.26
N PHE A 429 7.67 4.89 -23.56
CA PHE A 429 6.92 5.95 -24.21
C PHE A 429 5.52 6.09 -23.60
N LYS A 430 5.18 7.30 -23.16
CA LYS A 430 3.90 7.62 -22.52
C LYS A 430 3.00 8.36 -23.49
N ILE A 431 1.76 7.89 -23.64
CA ILE A 431 0.72 8.52 -24.47
C ILE A 431 -0.66 8.41 -23.81
N TYR A 432 -1.47 9.46 -23.96
CA TYR A 432 -2.86 9.52 -23.52
C TYR A 432 -3.78 9.92 -24.70
N GLU A 433 -5.09 9.94 -24.47
CA GLU A 433 -6.17 9.93 -25.47
C GLU A 433 -6.39 8.57 -26.13
N SER A 434 -7.54 7.95 -25.87
CA SER A 434 -7.83 6.56 -26.29
C SER A 434 -7.63 6.32 -27.79
N ARG A 435 -8.12 7.22 -28.66
CA ARG A 435 -7.97 7.09 -30.12
C ARG A 435 -6.53 7.30 -30.58
N ALA A 436 -5.78 8.19 -29.92
CA ALA A 436 -4.37 8.41 -30.21
C ALA A 436 -3.52 7.19 -29.80
N ILE A 437 -3.80 6.61 -28.63
CA ILE A 437 -3.19 5.36 -28.16
C ILE A 437 -3.43 4.24 -29.18
N CYS A 438 -4.65 4.06 -29.66
CA CYS A 438 -4.97 2.98 -30.61
C CYS A 438 -4.20 3.14 -31.94
N ARG A 439 -4.13 4.36 -32.49
CA ARG A 439 -3.35 4.68 -33.70
C ARG A 439 -1.84 4.49 -33.49
N TYR A 440 -1.35 4.84 -32.31
CA TYR A 440 0.04 4.59 -31.92
C TYR A 440 0.37 3.10 -31.89
N LEU A 441 -0.48 2.29 -31.26
CA LEU A 441 -0.30 0.84 -31.18
C LEU A 441 -0.31 0.18 -32.56
N GLU A 442 -1.23 0.59 -33.45
CA GLU A 442 -1.23 0.11 -34.84
C GLU A 442 0.05 0.47 -35.57
N THR A 443 0.51 1.72 -35.42
CA THR A 443 1.69 2.22 -36.13
C THR A 443 2.98 1.54 -35.64
N LYS A 444 3.16 1.41 -34.33
CA LYS A 444 4.38 0.85 -33.73
C LYS A 444 4.45 -0.66 -33.87
N TYR A 445 3.33 -1.36 -33.69
CA TYR A 445 3.25 -2.82 -33.77
C TYR A 445 2.68 -3.29 -35.12
N LYS A 446 3.07 -2.59 -36.20
CA LYS A 446 2.63 -2.88 -37.55
C LYS A 446 2.99 -4.32 -37.93
N GLY A 447 2.02 -5.03 -38.52
CA GLY A 447 2.18 -6.45 -38.89
C GLY A 447 1.93 -7.46 -37.78
N ARG A 448 1.63 -7.02 -36.53
CA ARG A 448 1.16 -7.91 -35.46
C ARG A 448 -0.37 -7.91 -35.36
N GLY A 449 -0.95 -9.11 -35.25
CA GLY A 449 -2.40 -9.32 -35.14
C GLY A 449 -3.17 -8.77 -36.33
N THR A 450 -4.41 -8.32 -36.09
CA THR A 450 -5.26 -7.69 -37.09
C THR A 450 -4.66 -6.36 -37.57
N GLU A 451 -4.69 -6.11 -38.89
CA GLU A 451 -4.38 -4.80 -39.46
C GLU A 451 -5.57 -3.87 -39.23
N LEU A 452 -5.38 -2.79 -38.48
CA LEU A 452 -6.47 -1.90 -38.05
C LEU A 452 -6.45 -0.53 -38.74
N ILE A 453 -5.40 -0.22 -39.51
CA ILE A 453 -5.31 0.95 -40.38
C ILE A 453 -4.82 0.49 -41.77
N PRO A 454 -5.61 0.71 -42.84
CA PRO A 454 -5.20 0.35 -44.20
C PRO A 454 -3.96 1.09 -44.68
N LYS A 455 -3.21 0.47 -45.61
CA LYS A 455 -1.99 1.05 -46.19
C LYS A 455 -2.22 1.80 -47.51
N ASP A 456 -3.18 1.36 -48.31
CA ASP A 456 -3.51 2.02 -49.58
C ASP A 456 -4.06 3.42 -49.33
N SER A 457 -3.68 4.40 -50.15
CA SER A 457 -4.02 5.81 -49.90
C SER A 457 -5.52 6.08 -49.95
N LYS A 458 -6.27 5.39 -50.81
CA LYS A 458 -7.73 5.52 -50.89
C LYS A 458 -8.38 4.83 -49.70
N ALA A 459 -7.95 3.61 -49.36
CA ALA A 459 -8.46 2.90 -48.19
C ALA A 459 -8.15 3.63 -46.87
N LEU A 460 -6.97 4.24 -46.76
CA LEU A 460 -6.60 5.10 -45.62
C LEU A 460 -7.48 6.34 -45.56
N GLY A 461 -7.78 6.97 -46.71
CA GLY A 461 -8.72 8.09 -46.78
C GLY A 461 -10.13 7.73 -46.31
N LEU A 462 -10.65 6.56 -46.69
CA LEU A 462 -11.94 6.05 -46.21
C LEU A 462 -11.91 5.71 -44.72
N PHE A 463 -10.80 5.16 -44.22
CA PHE A 463 -10.58 4.95 -42.80
C PHE A 463 -10.65 6.26 -42.00
N GLU A 464 -9.92 7.30 -42.43
CA GLU A 464 -9.92 8.61 -41.77
C GLU A 464 -11.32 9.26 -41.81
N GLN A 465 -12.01 9.13 -42.95
CA GLN A 465 -13.41 9.53 -43.08
C GLN A 465 -14.28 8.81 -42.03
N GLY A 466 -14.14 7.49 -41.90
CA GLY A 466 -14.88 6.70 -40.93
C GLY A 466 -14.62 7.10 -39.47
N VAL A 467 -13.36 7.40 -39.10
CA VAL A 467 -13.02 7.89 -37.76
C VAL A 467 -13.61 9.29 -37.50
N ALA A 468 -13.61 10.18 -38.51
CA ALA A 468 -14.21 11.49 -38.39
C ALA A 468 -15.73 11.42 -38.20
N ILE A 469 -16.40 10.52 -38.94
CA ILE A 469 -17.83 10.22 -38.77
C ILE A 469 -18.11 9.69 -37.36
N GLU A 470 -17.32 8.72 -36.88
CA GLU A 470 -17.48 8.17 -35.53
C GLU A 470 -17.40 9.25 -34.46
N THR A 471 -16.39 10.12 -34.54
CA THR A 471 -16.15 11.16 -33.54
C THR A 471 -17.22 12.26 -33.59
N SER A 472 -17.66 12.65 -34.79
CA SER A 472 -18.53 13.83 -34.97
C SER A 472 -20.02 13.50 -34.94
N ASN A 473 -20.41 12.30 -35.39
CA ASN A 473 -21.81 11.93 -35.61
C ASN A 473 -22.29 10.80 -34.70
N PHE A 474 -21.40 10.08 -34.02
CA PHE A 474 -21.77 8.96 -33.14
C PHE A 474 -21.35 9.18 -31.68
N ASP A 475 -20.06 9.37 -31.40
CA ASP A 475 -19.49 9.37 -30.04
C ASP A 475 -20.16 10.37 -29.10
N SER A 476 -20.32 11.62 -29.55
CA SER A 476 -20.92 12.69 -28.74
C SER A 476 -22.39 12.39 -28.37
N LEU A 477 -23.20 11.96 -29.36
CA LEU A 477 -24.62 11.68 -29.14
C LEU A 477 -24.81 10.41 -28.30
N ALA A 478 -24.14 9.32 -28.69
CA ALA A 478 -24.19 8.05 -27.96
C ALA A 478 -23.70 8.20 -26.52
N GLY A 479 -22.60 8.94 -26.31
CA GLY A 479 -22.05 9.22 -24.99
C GLY A 479 -23.01 10.02 -24.11
N GLN A 480 -23.73 10.99 -24.67
CA GLN A 480 -24.73 11.76 -23.92
C GLN A 480 -25.94 10.91 -23.53
N ILE A 481 -26.46 10.08 -24.43
CA ILE A 481 -27.57 9.15 -24.12
C ILE A 481 -27.15 8.19 -23.00
N VAL A 482 -25.96 7.60 -23.10
CA VAL A 482 -25.41 6.69 -22.07
C VAL A 482 -25.18 7.42 -20.75
N SER A 483 -24.72 8.68 -20.80
CA SER A 483 -24.54 9.50 -19.59
C SER A 483 -25.87 9.73 -18.87
N GLU A 484 -26.95 10.05 -19.60
CA GLU A 484 -28.30 10.23 -19.05
C GLU A 484 -28.87 8.90 -18.51
N LYS A 485 -28.82 7.81 -19.29
CA LYS A 485 -29.53 6.56 -18.94
C LYS A 485 -28.77 5.65 -17.98
N ILE A 486 -27.43 5.67 -18.01
CA ILE A 486 -26.58 4.76 -17.22
C ILE A 486 -25.81 5.53 -16.16
N PHE A 487 -24.96 6.50 -16.55
CA PHE A 487 -24.04 7.12 -15.57
C PHE A 487 -24.73 8.03 -14.55
N LYS A 488 -25.83 8.72 -14.92
CA LYS A 488 -26.64 9.47 -13.93
C LYS A 488 -27.30 8.53 -12.92
N LYS A 489 -27.91 7.42 -13.37
CA LYS A 489 -28.49 6.42 -12.48
C LYS A 489 -27.46 5.84 -11.51
N MET A 490 -26.26 5.50 -12.01
CA MET A 490 -25.16 5.02 -11.15
C MET A 490 -24.73 6.05 -10.08
N ARG A 491 -24.96 7.35 -10.31
CA ARG A 491 -24.70 8.43 -9.37
C ARG A 491 -25.92 8.82 -8.52
N GLY A 492 -27.01 8.04 -8.58
CA GLY A 492 -28.23 8.28 -7.82
C GLY A 492 -29.14 9.39 -8.39
N GLY A 493 -28.95 9.79 -9.65
CA GLY A 493 -29.79 10.76 -10.34
C GLY A 493 -30.76 10.11 -11.34
N GLU A 494 -31.84 10.83 -11.68
CA GLU A 494 -32.82 10.40 -12.68
C GLU A 494 -32.46 10.89 -14.11
N PRO A 495 -32.73 10.09 -15.16
CA PRO A 495 -32.52 10.52 -16.55
C PRO A 495 -33.51 11.61 -16.98
N ASP A 496 -33.03 12.57 -17.78
CA ASP A 496 -33.92 13.49 -18.50
C ASP A 496 -34.42 12.83 -19.79
N MET A 497 -35.65 12.31 -19.76
CA MET A 497 -36.21 11.57 -20.88
C MET A 497 -36.52 12.45 -22.10
N ASN A 498 -36.74 13.76 -21.94
CA ASN A 498 -36.94 14.66 -23.07
C ASN A 498 -35.63 14.86 -23.82
N LYS A 499 -34.54 15.09 -23.08
CA LYS A 499 -33.19 15.18 -23.64
C LYS A 499 -32.77 13.86 -24.30
N VAL A 500 -33.05 12.72 -23.66
CA VAL A 500 -32.78 11.40 -24.24
C VAL A 500 -33.54 11.22 -25.56
N ALA A 501 -34.83 11.59 -25.62
CA ALA A 501 -35.63 11.48 -26.84
C ALA A 501 -35.07 12.34 -27.98
N GLN A 502 -34.66 13.58 -27.69
CA GLN A 502 -34.02 14.46 -28.68
C GLN A 502 -32.72 13.85 -29.21
N LEU A 503 -31.78 13.50 -28.32
CA LEU A 503 -30.49 12.92 -28.68
C LEU A 503 -30.65 11.61 -29.47
N ARG A 504 -31.65 10.81 -29.10
CA ARG A 504 -31.99 9.56 -29.78
C ARG A 504 -32.48 9.83 -31.21
N SER A 505 -33.29 10.86 -31.43
CA SER A 505 -33.74 11.25 -32.77
C SER A 505 -32.57 11.67 -33.64
N GLU A 506 -31.70 12.54 -33.12
CA GLU A 506 -30.49 12.99 -33.85
C GLU A 506 -29.54 11.83 -34.17
N LEU A 507 -29.36 10.90 -33.23
CA LEU A 507 -28.54 9.70 -33.46
C LEU A 507 -29.19 8.76 -34.48
N ALA A 508 -30.51 8.63 -34.47
CA ALA A 508 -31.24 7.82 -35.46
C ALA A 508 -31.05 8.37 -36.88
N GLU A 509 -31.15 9.69 -37.06
CA GLU A 509 -30.90 10.35 -38.36
C GLU A 509 -29.46 10.09 -38.85
N ASN A 510 -28.48 10.18 -37.94
CA ASN A 510 -27.09 9.83 -38.28
C ASN A 510 -26.96 8.35 -38.66
N LEU A 511 -27.64 7.44 -37.97
CA LEU A 511 -27.63 6.02 -38.30
C LEU A 511 -28.36 5.71 -39.63
N ASP A 512 -29.31 6.54 -40.07
CA ASP A 512 -29.89 6.44 -41.43
C ASP A 512 -28.86 6.78 -42.51
N VAL A 513 -27.92 7.68 -42.22
CA VAL A 513 -26.77 7.94 -43.09
C VAL A 513 -25.81 6.74 -43.07
N TYR A 514 -25.58 6.13 -41.90
CA TYR A 514 -24.77 4.90 -41.80
C TYR A 514 -25.38 3.77 -42.62
N GLU A 515 -26.70 3.59 -42.60
CA GLU A 515 -27.40 2.58 -43.41
C GLU A 515 -27.09 2.76 -44.88
N LYS A 516 -27.15 3.99 -45.40
CA LYS A 516 -26.81 4.30 -46.80
C LYS A 516 -25.34 4.02 -47.11
N ILE A 517 -24.43 4.32 -46.18
CA ILE A 517 -23.00 4.01 -46.33
C ILE A 517 -22.81 2.49 -46.42
N LEU A 518 -23.37 1.74 -45.48
CA LEU A 518 -23.20 0.29 -45.34
C LEU A 518 -23.90 -0.52 -46.45
N THR A 519 -24.80 0.08 -47.24
CA THR A 519 -25.28 -0.55 -48.49
C THR A 519 -24.20 -0.66 -49.57
N LYS A 520 -23.14 0.17 -49.49
CA LYS A 520 -22.09 0.27 -50.50
C LYS A 520 -20.77 -0.35 -50.07
N GLN A 521 -20.59 -0.61 -48.77
CA GLN A 521 -19.33 -1.09 -48.20
C GLN A 521 -19.57 -1.89 -46.92
N SER A 522 -18.63 -2.79 -46.60
CA SER A 522 -18.78 -3.76 -45.50
C SER A 522 -18.62 -3.19 -44.08
N TYR A 523 -17.94 -2.06 -43.93
CA TYR A 523 -17.56 -1.43 -42.66
C TYR A 523 -17.59 0.10 -42.79
N ILE A 524 -17.57 0.86 -41.70
CA ILE A 524 -17.67 2.34 -41.77
C ILE A 524 -16.43 2.96 -42.44
N GLY A 525 -15.27 2.33 -42.30
CA GLY A 525 -14.01 2.77 -42.93
C GLY A 525 -13.71 2.14 -44.30
N GLY A 526 -14.65 1.42 -44.94
CA GLY A 526 -14.47 0.75 -46.23
C GLY A 526 -14.77 -0.75 -46.18
N GLU A 527 -13.95 -1.57 -46.85
CA GLU A 527 -14.21 -3.01 -46.98
C GLU A 527 -13.64 -3.91 -45.87
N THR A 528 -12.76 -3.38 -45.03
CA THR A 528 -12.11 -4.14 -43.97
C THR A 528 -12.39 -3.55 -42.59
N PHE A 529 -12.30 -4.38 -41.55
CA PHE A 529 -12.47 -3.93 -40.18
C PHE A 529 -11.28 -3.07 -39.77
N THR A 530 -11.54 -1.88 -39.24
CA THR A 530 -10.49 -0.92 -38.86
C THR A 530 -10.73 -0.34 -37.47
N LEU A 531 -9.82 0.54 -37.00
CA LEU A 531 -10.07 1.31 -35.79
C LEU A 531 -11.35 2.16 -35.86
N ALA A 532 -11.81 2.56 -37.07
CA ALA A 532 -13.05 3.30 -37.23
C ALA A 532 -14.24 2.50 -36.68
N ASP A 533 -14.33 1.22 -37.01
CA ASP A 533 -15.36 0.32 -36.50
C ASP A 533 -15.16 0.00 -35.01
N LEU A 534 -13.90 -0.25 -34.61
CA LEU A 534 -13.55 -0.55 -33.22
C LEU A 534 -13.98 0.56 -32.26
N PHE A 535 -13.85 1.83 -32.65
CA PHE A 535 -14.19 2.97 -31.79
C PHE A 535 -15.69 3.07 -31.46
N HIS A 536 -16.57 2.50 -32.30
CA HIS A 536 -18.01 2.43 -32.06
C HIS A 536 -18.39 1.39 -30.99
N LEU A 537 -17.58 0.35 -30.80
CA LEU A 537 -17.94 -0.81 -29.96
C LEU A 537 -18.30 -0.45 -28.51
N PRO A 538 -17.54 0.38 -27.78
CA PRO A 538 -17.84 0.65 -26.37
C PRO A 538 -19.18 1.37 -26.18
N TYR A 539 -19.41 2.47 -26.89
CA TYR A 539 -20.67 3.20 -26.75
C TYR A 539 -21.84 2.47 -27.40
N GLY A 540 -21.64 1.77 -28.52
CA GLY A 540 -22.68 0.91 -29.10
C GLY A 540 -23.15 -0.15 -28.10
N ALA A 541 -22.22 -0.85 -27.44
CA ALA A 541 -22.58 -1.85 -26.44
C ALA A 541 -23.27 -1.24 -25.20
N MET A 542 -22.88 -0.03 -24.80
CA MET A 542 -23.57 0.69 -23.73
C MET A 542 -24.97 1.17 -24.13
N LEU A 543 -25.21 1.54 -25.39
CA LEU A 543 -26.54 1.86 -25.90
C LEU A 543 -27.48 0.64 -25.85
N ILE A 544 -26.98 -0.54 -26.26
CA ILE A 544 -27.70 -1.82 -26.10
C ILE A 544 -28.06 -2.06 -24.62
N LYS A 545 -27.09 -1.92 -23.70
CA LYS A 545 -27.32 -2.03 -22.25
C LYS A 545 -28.31 -0.97 -21.72
N ALA A 546 -28.36 0.20 -22.35
CA ALA A 546 -29.32 1.26 -22.03
C ALA A 546 -30.72 1.01 -22.64
N GLY A 547 -30.94 -0.11 -23.34
CA GLY A 547 -32.21 -0.46 -23.96
C GLY A 547 -32.46 0.21 -25.32
N GLU A 548 -31.44 0.77 -25.97
CA GLU A 548 -31.54 1.46 -27.26
C GLU A 548 -31.26 0.53 -28.46
N ASN A 549 -31.64 -0.74 -28.36
CA ASN A 549 -31.42 -1.76 -29.40
C ASN A 549 -32.02 -1.37 -30.75
N GLU A 550 -33.18 -0.71 -30.72
CA GLU A 550 -33.92 -0.30 -31.91
C GLU A 550 -33.13 0.65 -32.82
N LEU A 551 -32.19 1.44 -32.27
CA LEU A 551 -31.30 2.30 -33.07
C LEU A 551 -30.50 1.49 -34.09
N PHE A 552 -30.15 0.24 -33.76
CA PHE A 552 -29.43 -0.67 -34.63
C PHE A 552 -30.39 -1.61 -35.37
N ASP A 553 -31.36 -2.20 -34.65
CA ASP A 553 -32.23 -3.26 -35.18
C ASP A 553 -33.17 -2.82 -36.31
N SER A 554 -33.54 -1.52 -36.34
CA SER A 554 -34.42 -0.96 -37.38
C SER A 554 -33.77 -0.76 -38.75
N ARG A 555 -32.44 -0.93 -38.83
CA ARG A 555 -31.62 -0.63 -40.01
C ARG A 555 -30.86 -1.88 -40.45
N PRO A 556 -31.29 -2.60 -41.51
CA PRO A 556 -30.75 -3.91 -41.85
C PRO A 556 -29.22 -3.98 -41.99
N HIS A 557 -28.60 -3.01 -42.67
CA HIS A 557 -27.15 -3.01 -42.90
C HIS A 557 -26.39 -2.55 -41.66
N VAL A 558 -26.90 -1.58 -40.91
CA VAL A 558 -26.36 -1.20 -39.59
C VAL A 558 -26.43 -2.36 -38.61
N LYS A 559 -27.55 -3.08 -38.54
CA LYS A 559 -27.72 -4.28 -37.71
C LYS A 559 -26.70 -5.35 -38.09
N GLN A 560 -26.54 -5.63 -39.38
CA GLN A 560 -25.57 -6.61 -39.87
C GLN A 560 -24.13 -6.20 -39.50
N TRP A 561 -23.76 -4.94 -39.74
CA TRP A 561 -22.45 -4.38 -39.37
C TRP A 561 -22.21 -4.48 -37.86
N TRP A 562 -23.18 -4.03 -37.05
CA TRP A 562 -23.10 -4.07 -35.59
C TRP A 562 -22.90 -5.50 -35.09
N ASN A 563 -23.70 -6.45 -35.59
CA ASN A 563 -23.55 -7.87 -35.26
C ASN A 563 -22.17 -8.40 -35.65
N LYS A 564 -21.63 -7.98 -36.80
CA LYS A 564 -20.31 -8.40 -37.27
C LYS A 564 -19.20 -7.92 -36.34
N ILE A 565 -19.21 -6.64 -35.96
CA ILE A 565 -18.14 -6.05 -35.14
C ILE A 565 -18.26 -6.44 -33.66
N SER A 566 -19.47 -6.51 -33.11
CA SER A 566 -19.71 -6.88 -31.72
C SER A 566 -19.52 -8.37 -31.44
N ASN A 567 -19.49 -9.22 -32.47
CA ASN A 567 -19.19 -10.64 -32.31
C ASN A 567 -17.70 -11.00 -32.42
N ARG A 568 -16.82 -10.02 -32.67
CA ARG A 568 -15.38 -10.26 -32.76
C ARG A 568 -14.83 -10.83 -31.44
N PRO A 569 -13.96 -11.86 -31.46
CA PRO A 569 -13.43 -12.46 -30.23
C PRO A 569 -12.73 -11.46 -29.31
N ALA A 570 -11.96 -10.53 -29.88
CA ALA A 570 -11.30 -9.48 -29.12
C ALA A 570 -12.29 -8.60 -28.35
N TRP A 571 -13.38 -8.18 -29.01
CA TRP A 571 -14.42 -7.39 -28.35
C TRP A 571 -15.16 -8.19 -27.27
N LYS A 572 -15.53 -9.45 -27.57
CA LYS A 572 -16.19 -10.32 -26.58
C LYS A 572 -15.34 -10.50 -25.32
N SER A 573 -14.03 -10.64 -25.48
CA SER A 573 -13.08 -10.70 -24.35
C SER A 573 -13.15 -9.43 -23.50
N VAL A 574 -13.09 -8.24 -24.11
CA VAL A 574 -13.20 -6.96 -23.39
C VAL A 574 -14.57 -6.77 -22.75
N ALA A 575 -15.65 -7.11 -23.47
CA ALA A 575 -17.02 -6.96 -22.98
C ALA A 575 -17.29 -7.83 -21.75
N ALA A 576 -16.65 -9.01 -21.66
CA ALA A 576 -16.72 -9.93 -20.52
C ALA A 576 -15.91 -9.48 -19.29
N MET A 577 -15.07 -8.44 -19.40
CA MET A 577 -14.34 -7.86 -18.26
C MET A 577 -15.20 -6.91 -17.40
N ASN A 578 -16.48 -6.74 -17.74
CA ASN A 578 -17.40 -5.77 -17.14
C ASN A 578 -18.55 -6.41 -16.37
#